data_AF-A0A662HIL4-F1
#
_entry.id   AF-A0A662HIL4-F1
#
_cell.length_a   1.000
_cell.length_b   1.000
_cell.length_c   1.000
_cell.angle_alpha   90.00
_cell.angle_beta   90.00
_cell.angle_gamma   90.00
#
_symmetry.space_group_name_H-M   'P 1'
#
loop_
_entity.id
_entity.type
_entity.pdbx_description
1 polymer ?
#
loop_
_entity_poly.entity_id
_entity_poly.type
_entity_poly.pdbx_seq_one_letter_code
_entity_poly.pdbx_strand_id
1 'polypeptide(L)'
;EDGSIFVNAKVVGAGFVPKYNLLKEVIVKLRAHVDHLSDISIEEYRKEGLKLLLNTVYFEEKERAYETIDFKRIAMLEIASRIPWSSKHTWRNLQENKRACLLYYMPPTISFELHGTIEVHTNGPYHEYVNLVHDIYHYPKSGRSSYPCLIMKVEEVYDNSSGPKGFGTRLL
;
A
#
# COMPACT_ATOMS: atom_id res chain seq x y z
N GLU A 1 -11.89 -24.17 -20.17
CA GLU A 1 -10.63 -23.86 -19.47
C GLU A 1 -9.77 -25.12 -19.46
N ASP A 2 -8.46 -25.00 -19.69
CA ASP A 2 -7.51 -26.13 -19.83
C ASP A 2 -6.96 -26.65 -18.49
N GLY A 3 -7.43 -26.11 -17.36
CA GLY A 3 -6.98 -26.46 -16.02
C GLY A 3 -5.65 -25.81 -15.61
N SER A 4 -5.11 -24.88 -16.40
CA SER A 4 -3.88 -24.15 -16.04
C SER A 4 -4.12 -23.16 -14.88
N ILE A 5 -3.17 -23.11 -13.94
CA ILE A 5 -3.17 -22.18 -12.80
C ILE A 5 -1.99 -21.23 -12.95
N PHE A 6 -2.26 -19.92 -12.94
CA PHE A 6 -1.24 -18.88 -12.97
C PHE A 6 -0.99 -18.34 -11.57
N VAL A 7 0.07 -18.81 -10.92
CA VAL A 7 0.52 -18.30 -9.62
C VAL A 7 1.46 -17.11 -9.76
N ASN A 8 1.44 -16.22 -8.77
CA ASN A 8 2.34 -15.08 -8.68
C ASN A 8 2.75 -14.88 -7.23
N ALA A 9 4.06 -14.73 -6.99
CA ALA A 9 4.62 -14.38 -5.69
C ALA A 9 5.52 -13.16 -5.90
N LYS A 10 5.04 -12.00 -5.44
CA LYS A 10 5.71 -10.70 -5.61
C LYS A 10 5.95 -10.08 -4.25
N VAL A 11 7.17 -9.60 -4.02
CA VAL A 11 7.46 -8.68 -2.91
C VAL A 11 6.99 -7.29 -3.31
N VAL A 12 6.17 -6.66 -2.47
CA VAL A 12 5.57 -5.36 -2.74
C VAL A 12 5.53 -4.53 -1.47
N GLY A 13 5.72 -3.21 -1.62
CA GLY A 13 5.42 -2.26 -0.55
C GLY A 13 3.91 -2.19 -0.32
N ALA A 14 3.49 -2.35 0.93
CA ALA A 14 2.10 -2.34 1.33
C ALA A 14 1.91 -1.47 2.57
N GLY A 15 0.85 -0.68 2.61
CA GLY A 15 0.55 0.19 3.74
C GLY A 15 -0.93 0.49 3.87
N PHE A 16 -1.39 0.81 5.08
CA PHE A 16 -2.77 1.22 5.29
C PHE A 16 -3.05 2.59 4.66
N VAL A 17 -4.34 2.86 4.47
CA VAL A 17 -4.83 4.14 3.95
C VAL A 17 -5.64 4.87 5.03
N PRO A 18 -5.70 6.22 5.02
CA PRO A 18 -6.67 6.95 5.82
C PRO A 18 -8.10 6.54 5.46
N LYS A 19 -9.03 6.70 6.41
CA LYS A 19 -10.46 6.55 6.15
C LYS A 19 -10.88 7.46 5.01
N TYR A 20 -11.82 6.98 4.20
CA TYR A 20 -12.16 7.62 2.94
C TYR A 20 -12.59 9.10 3.08
N ASN A 21 -13.32 9.42 4.16
CA ASN A 21 -13.76 10.78 4.47
C ASN A 21 -12.60 11.74 4.84
N LEU A 22 -11.45 11.20 5.26
CA LEU A 22 -10.25 11.97 5.63
C LEU A 22 -9.22 12.06 4.49
N LEU A 23 -9.33 11.21 3.46
CA LEU A 23 -8.37 11.15 2.34
C LEU A 23 -8.16 12.52 1.70
N LYS A 24 -9.24 13.29 1.48
CA LYS A 24 -9.14 14.60 0.83
C LYS A 24 -8.21 15.55 1.59
N GLU A 25 -8.35 15.60 2.91
CA GLU A 25 -7.51 16.46 3.76
C GLU A 25 -6.05 16.01 3.74
N VAL A 26 -5.82 14.70 3.85
CA VAL A 26 -4.47 14.12 3.80
C VAL A 26 -3.81 14.40 2.45
N ILE A 27 -4.51 14.15 1.33
CA ILE A 27 -4.03 14.42 -0.03
C ILE A 27 -3.61 15.87 -0.19
N VAL A 28 -4.37 16.84 0.31
CA VAL A 28 -4.02 18.26 0.23
C VAL A 28 -2.66 18.53 0.90
N LYS A 29 -2.44 17.97 2.09
CA LYS A 29 -1.16 18.12 2.82
C LYS A 29 0.00 17.45 2.08
N LEU A 30 -0.21 16.22 1.60
CA LEU A 30 0.81 15.46 0.87
C LEU A 30 1.19 16.17 -0.45
N ARG A 31 0.18 16.64 -1.19
CA ARG A 31 0.36 17.34 -2.47
C ARG A 31 1.17 18.61 -2.30
N ALA A 32 0.86 19.42 -1.27
CA ALA A 32 1.61 20.64 -0.99
C ALA A 32 3.11 20.35 -0.79
N HIS A 33 3.47 19.30 -0.06
CA HIS A 33 4.88 18.92 0.12
C HIS A 33 5.53 18.47 -1.19
N VAL A 34 4.86 17.63 -1.99
CA VAL A 34 5.40 17.18 -3.28
C VAL A 34 5.62 18.36 -4.25
N ASP A 35 4.75 19.36 -4.23
CA ASP A 35 4.85 20.52 -5.13
C ASP A 35 5.97 21.50 -4.77
N HIS A 36 6.41 21.52 -3.51
CA HIS A 36 7.53 22.35 -3.06
C HIS A 36 8.92 21.72 -3.31
N LEU A 37 9.02 20.64 -4.10
CA LEU A 37 10.26 19.89 -4.29
C LEU A 37 11.42 20.72 -4.89
N SER A 38 11.13 21.79 -5.64
CA SER A 38 12.14 22.63 -6.30
C SER A 38 12.89 23.56 -5.34
N ASP A 39 12.35 23.78 -4.15
CA ASP A 39 12.75 24.90 -3.29
C ASP A 39 13.69 24.48 -2.16
N ILE A 40 13.92 23.17 -2.01
CA ILE A 40 14.65 22.57 -0.90
C ILE A 40 15.62 21.48 -1.35
N SER A 41 16.60 21.17 -0.51
CA SER A 41 17.52 20.05 -0.75
C SER A 41 16.79 18.71 -0.64
N ILE A 42 17.33 17.66 -1.27
CA ILE A 42 16.77 16.30 -1.19
C ILE A 42 16.71 15.77 0.25
N GLU A 43 17.67 16.17 1.09
CA GLU A 43 17.72 15.77 2.49
C GLU A 43 16.58 16.42 3.28
N GLU A 44 16.40 17.73 3.12
CA GLU A 44 15.31 18.45 3.81
C GLU A 44 13.95 17.97 3.32
N TYR A 45 13.80 17.74 2.00
CA TYR A 45 12.57 17.16 1.44
C TYR A 45 12.20 15.84 2.13
N ARG A 46 13.15 14.90 2.22
CA ARG A 46 12.89 13.61 2.86
C ARG A 46 12.58 13.74 4.35
N LYS A 47 13.24 14.66 5.04
CA LYS A 47 13.03 14.90 6.46
C LYS A 47 11.65 15.49 6.74
N GLU A 48 11.25 16.51 5.98
CA GLU A 48 9.91 17.11 6.05
C GLU A 48 8.83 16.11 5.63
N GLY A 49 9.08 15.34 4.56
CA GLY A 49 8.21 14.28 4.09
C GLY A 49 7.98 13.20 5.14
N LEU A 50 9.04 12.74 5.80
CA LEU A 50 8.93 11.78 6.90
C LEU A 50 8.12 12.34 8.08
N LYS A 51 8.39 13.58 8.49
CA LYS A 51 7.60 14.26 9.54
C LYS A 51 6.12 14.34 9.14
N LEU A 52 5.82 14.64 7.88
CA LEU A 52 4.46 14.70 7.37
C LEU A 52 3.78 13.33 7.44
N LEU A 53 4.46 12.27 7.04
CA LEU A 53 3.94 10.89 7.11
C LEU A 53 3.68 10.45 8.57
N LEU A 54 4.57 10.76 9.51
CA LEU A 54 4.36 10.50 10.94
C LEU A 54 3.12 11.25 11.48
N ASN A 55 2.85 12.44 10.96
CA ASN A 55 1.72 13.26 11.37
C ASN A 55 0.39 12.94 10.66
N THR A 56 0.40 12.09 9.63
CA THR A 56 -0.78 11.84 8.78
C THR A 56 -1.12 10.37 8.57
N VAL A 57 -0.16 9.46 8.75
CA VAL A 57 -0.32 8.03 8.45
C VAL A 57 0.17 7.15 9.60
N TYR A 58 1.37 7.43 10.13
CA TYR A 58 2.05 6.58 11.11
C TYR A 58 1.94 7.15 12.52
N PHE A 59 0.77 7.01 13.12
CA PHE A 59 0.48 7.52 14.46
C PHE A 59 1.00 6.57 15.55
N GLU A 60 1.65 7.12 16.57
CA GLU A 60 2.01 6.38 17.79
C GLU A 60 0.79 6.20 18.71
N GLU A 61 -0.08 7.21 18.80
CA GLU A 61 -1.30 7.14 19.58
C GLU A 61 -2.32 6.20 18.93
N LYS A 62 -2.66 5.11 19.63
CA LYS A 62 -3.60 4.11 19.13
C LYS A 62 -4.95 4.72 18.79
N GLU A 63 -5.54 5.50 19.67
CA GLU A 63 -6.88 6.09 19.51
C GLU A 63 -6.94 6.91 18.23
N ARG A 64 -5.96 7.79 18.01
CA ARG A 64 -5.82 8.61 16.80
C ARG A 64 -5.65 7.74 15.54
N ALA A 65 -4.87 6.66 15.63
CA ALA A 65 -4.73 5.72 14.54
C ALA A 65 -6.07 5.07 14.16
N TYR A 66 -6.87 4.62 15.13
CA TYR A 66 -8.19 4.04 14.88
C TYR A 66 -9.21 5.05 14.38
N GLU A 67 -9.08 6.33 14.74
CA GLU A 67 -9.92 7.41 14.22
C GLU A 67 -9.57 7.75 12.77
N THR A 68 -8.29 7.67 12.40
CA THR A 68 -7.79 8.20 11.12
C THR A 68 -7.59 7.13 10.05
N ILE A 69 -7.11 5.95 10.42
CA ILE A 69 -6.66 4.90 9.51
C ILE A 69 -7.75 3.86 9.29
N ASP A 70 -7.85 3.38 8.05
CA ASP A 70 -8.72 2.28 7.65
C ASP A 70 -7.94 0.96 7.62
N PHE A 71 -7.93 0.27 8.76
CA PHE A 71 -7.24 -1.01 8.90
C PHE A 71 -7.84 -2.16 8.06
N LYS A 72 -8.97 -1.95 7.38
CA LYS A 72 -9.55 -2.93 6.45
C LYS A 72 -9.05 -2.74 5.01
N ARG A 73 -8.22 -1.73 4.76
CA ARG A 73 -7.75 -1.39 3.41
C ARG A 73 -6.23 -1.23 3.37
N ILE A 74 -5.61 -2.03 2.52
CA ILE A 74 -4.16 -2.00 2.30
C ILE A 74 -3.88 -1.56 0.88
N ALA A 75 -3.09 -0.51 0.73
CA ALA A 75 -2.64 0.03 -0.53
C ALA A 75 -1.31 -0.57 -0.98
N MET A 76 -1.19 -0.79 -2.27
CA MET A 76 0.04 -1.15 -2.98
C MET A 76 0.12 -0.39 -4.31
N LEU A 77 1.31 -0.28 -4.88
CA LEU A 77 1.53 0.26 -6.23
C LEU A 77 1.91 -0.83 -7.22
N GLU A 78 1.27 -0.82 -8.38
CA GLU A 78 1.60 -1.70 -9.51
C GLU A 78 2.57 -1.00 -10.48
N ILE A 79 3.76 -0.68 -9.98
CA ILE A 79 4.83 0.00 -10.76
C ILE A 79 5.20 -0.81 -12.00
N ALA A 80 5.26 -2.14 -11.86
CA ALA A 80 5.67 -3.06 -12.90
C ALA A 80 4.76 -3.02 -14.15
N SER A 81 3.51 -2.56 -14.03
CA SER A 81 2.60 -2.37 -15.17
C SER A 81 3.19 -1.47 -16.26
N ARG A 82 4.02 -0.49 -15.88
CA ARG A 82 4.65 0.49 -16.79
C ARG A 82 6.03 0.08 -17.30
N ILE A 83 6.59 -1.02 -16.81
CA ILE A 83 7.92 -1.50 -17.21
C ILE A 83 7.76 -2.44 -18.42
N PRO A 84 8.29 -2.10 -19.61
CA PRO A 84 8.08 -2.90 -20.82
C PRO A 84 8.53 -4.35 -20.71
N TRP A 85 9.67 -4.59 -20.04
CA TRP A 85 10.26 -5.91 -19.85
C TRP A 85 9.80 -6.63 -18.58
N SER A 86 8.84 -6.07 -17.83
CA SER A 86 8.27 -6.79 -16.69
C SER A 86 7.30 -7.87 -17.16
N SER A 87 7.28 -8.99 -16.44
CA SER A 87 6.30 -10.05 -16.66
C SER A 87 4.87 -9.64 -16.32
N LYS A 88 4.64 -8.55 -15.57
CA LYS A 88 3.29 -8.03 -15.24
C LYS A 88 2.34 -9.10 -14.70
N HIS A 89 2.86 -10.10 -13.97
CA HIS A 89 2.06 -11.24 -13.48
C HIS A 89 0.90 -10.77 -12.60
N THR A 90 1.16 -9.92 -11.61
CA THR A 90 0.11 -9.33 -10.75
C THR A 90 -0.98 -8.66 -11.60
N TRP A 91 -0.59 -7.79 -12.53
CA TRP A 91 -1.55 -7.07 -13.36
C TRP A 91 -2.45 -8.00 -14.19
N ARG A 92 -1.85 -9.02 -14.82
CA ARG A 92 -2.57 -10.02 -15.62
C ARG A 92 -3.51 -10.87 -14.76
N ASN A 93 -3.01 -11.43 -13.66
CA ASN A 93 -3.81 -12.25 -12.74
C ASN A 93 -5.01 -11.47 -12.20
N LEU A 94 -4.81 -10.19 -11.85
CA LEU A 94 -5.88 -9.34 -11.37
C LEU A 94 -6.93 -9.02 -12.43
N GLN A 95 -6.69 -9.15 -13.74
CA GLN A 95 -7.78 -8.99 -14.71
C GLN A 95 -8.78 -10.15 -14.65
N GLU A 96 -8.30 -11.35 -14.33
CA GLU A 96 -9.09 -12.58 -14.26
C GLU A 96 -9.69 -12.82 -12.87
N ASN A 97 -8.89 -12.65 -11.81
CA ASN A 97 -9.30 -12.91 -10.44
C ASN A 97 -8.79 -11.82 -9.49
N LYS A 98 -9.73 -11.18 -8.80
CA LYS A 98 -9.44 -10.09 -7.85
C LYS A 98 -9.07 -10.61 -6.45
N ARG A 99 -9.20 -11.91 -6.15
CA ARG A 99 -8.81 -12.47 -4.86
C ARG A 99 -7.30 -12.55 -4.75
N ALA A 100 -6.76 -12.13 -3.62
CA ALA A 100 -5.33 -12.18 -3.33
C ALA A 100 -5.05 -12.49 -1.86
N CYS A 101 -3.86 -13.01 -1.61
CA CYS A 101 -3.29 -13.17 -0.28
C CYS A 101 -2.03 -12.30 -0.18
N LEU A 102 -1.91 -11.52 0.91
CA LEU A 102 -0.67 -10.85 1.30
C LEU A 102 -0.07 -11.59 2.49
N LEU A 103 1.17 -12.03 2.31
CA LEU A 103 1.97 -12.67 3.35
C LEU A 103 2.96 -11.66 3.94
N TYR A 104 2.84 -11.38 5.23
CA TYR A 104 3.85 -10.69 6.01
C TYR A 104 4.69 -11.73 6.72
N TYR A 105 6.00 -11.76 6.42
CA TYR A 105 6.91 -12.72 7.05
C TYR A 105 8.16 -12.00 7.56
N MET A 106 8.39 -12.09 8.87
CA MET A 106 9.61 -11.65 9.53
C MET A 106 10.27 -12.89 10.17
N PRO A 107 11.32 -13.44 9.52
CA PRO A 107 11.98 -14.64 10.01
C PRO A 107 12.52 -14.49 11.44
N PRO A 108 12.57 -15.60 12.22
CA PRO A 108 12.13 -16.94 11.85
C PRO A 108 10.67 -17.27 12.22
N THR A 109 10.00 -16.40 12.99
CA THR A 109 8.79 -16.81 13.72
C THR A 109 7.53 -16.05 13.35
N ILE A 110 7.61 -14.82 12.84
CA ILE A 110 6.42 -13.98 12.64
C ILE A 110 5.90 -14.16 11.22
N SER A 111 4.65 -14.61 11.10
CA SER A 111 3.99 -14.81 9.81
C SER A 111 2.50 -14.48 9.90
N PHE A 112 2.02 -13.60 9.04
CA PHE A 112 0.59 -13.26 8.93
C PHE A 112 0.13 -13.35 7.48
N GLU A 113 -1.05 -13.93 7.27
CA GLU A 113 -1.71 -13.98 5.97
C GLU A 113 -2.97 -13.13 5.99
N LEU A 114 -3.08 -12.24 5.02
CA LEU A 114 -4.26 -11.41 4.83
C LEU A 114 -4.92 -11.81 3.52
N HIS A 115 -6.16 -12.29 3.61
CA HIS A 115 -6.96 -12.62 2.45
C HIS A 115 -7.93 -11.49 2.14
N GLY A 116 -8.12 -11.23 0.86
CA GLY A 116 -9.04 -10.18 0.45
C GLY A 116 -9.26 -10.08 -1.04
N THR A 117 -10.04 -9.07 -1.39
CA THR A 117 -10.33 -8.71 -2.78
C THR A 117 -9.61 -7.41 -3.13
N ILE A 118 -8.96 -7.37 -4.29
CA ILE A 118 -8.21 -6.22 -4.81
C ILE A 118 -9.10 -5.36 -5.70
N GLU A 119 -9.11 -4.06 -5.42
CA GLU A 119 -9.60 -3.03 -6.31
C GLU A 119 -8.44 -2.37 -7.06
N VAL A 120 -8.62 -2.13 -8.35
CA VAL A 120 -7.62 -1.44 -9.19
C VAL A 120 -8.07 -0.01 -9.43
N HIS A 121 -7.27 0.95 -8.98
CA HIS A 121 -7.53 2.39 -9.08
C HIS A 121 -6.47 3.05 -9.97
N THR A 122 -6.89 3.57 -11.12
CA THR A 122 -6.03 4.36 -12.04
C THR A 122 -6.29 5.86 -11.99
N ASN A 123 -7.27 6.28 -11.20
CA ASN A 123 -7.62 7.66 -10.90
C ASN A 123 -8.36 7.73 -9.55
N GLY A 124 -8.71 8.94 -9.12
CA GLY A 124 -9.47 9.18 -7.89
C GLY A 124 -8.62 9.23 -6.61
N PRO A 125 -9.26 9.37 -5.44
CA PRO A 125 -8.57 9.68 -4.18
C PRO A 125 -7.54 8.64 -3.75
N TYR A 126 -7.85 7.34 -3.87
CA TYR A 126 -6.88 6.29 -3.53
C TYR A 126 -5.66 6.31 -4.44
N HIS A 127 -5.88 6.40 -5.75
CA HIS A 127 -4.79 6.50 -6.72
C HIS A 127 -3.88 7.70 -6.42
N GLU A 128 -4.47 8.87 -6.16
CA GLU A 128 -3.69 10.06 -5.85
C GLU A 128 -2.93 9.92 -4.54
N TYR A 129 -3.59 9.53 -3.45
CA TYR A 129 -2.97 9.37 -2.13
C TYR A 129 -1.74 8.45 -2.18
N VAL A 130 -1.88 7.26 -2.76
CA VAL A 130 -0.82 6.25 -2.74
C VAL A 130 0.38 6.67 -3.60
N ASN A 131 0.14 7.33 -4.74
CA ASN A 131 1.23 7.88 -5.55
C ASN A 131 1.93 9.05 -4.83
N LEU A 132 1.20 9.91 -4.11
CA LEU A 132 1.80 10.98 -3.31
C LEU A 132 2.65 10.42 -2.16
N VAL A 133 2.20 9.38 -1.46
CA VAL A 133 3.01 8.70 -0.42
C VAL A 133 4.32 8.16 -1.00
N HIS A 134 4.27 7.52 -2.17
CA HIS A 134 5.47 7.09 -2.88
C HIS A 134 6.40 8.26 -3.21
N ASP A 135 5.85 9.35 -3.76
CA ASP A 135 6.61 10.51 -4.18
C ASP A 135 7.29 11.25 -3.03
N ILE A 136 6.62 11.36 -1.89
CA ILE A 136 7.18 11.95 -0.66
C ILE A 136 8.49 11.27 -0.24
N TYR A 137 8.59 9.96 -0.42
CA TYR A 137 9.81 9.24 -0.10
C TYR A 137 10.87 9.35 -1.22
N HIS A 138 10.43 9.31 -2.48
CA HIS A 138 11.32 9.14 -3.63
C HIS A 138 11.81 10.43 -4.30
N TYR A 139 11.28 11.61 -3.95
CA TYR A 139 11.67 12.90 -4.54
C TYR A 139 11.56 12.90 -6.08
N PRO A 140 10.33 13.01 -6.64
CA PRO A 140 10.06 12.72 -8.04
C PRO A 140 10.50 13.86 -8.99
N LYS A 141 11.81 13.95 -9.27
CA LYS A 141 12.40 14.99 -10.16
C LYS A 141 11.75 15.08 -11.54
N SER A 142 11.23 13.97 -12.06
CA SER A 142 10.64 13.89 -13.40
C SER A 142 9.13 14.14 -13.42
N GLY A 143 8.57 14.68 -12.32
CA GLY A 143 7.14 14.89 -12.15
C GLY A 143 6.47 13.75 -11.38
N ARG A 144 5.24 14.01 -10.91
CA ARG A 144 4.51 13.12 -10.01
C ARG A 144 4.26 11.73 -10.62
N SER A 145 4.33 10.72 -9.76
CA SER A 145 4.01 9.34 -10.12
C SER A 145 2.51 9.19 -10.42
N SER A 146 2.19 8.22 -11.28
CA SER A 146 0.81 7.90 -11.67
C SER A 146 0.63 6.39 -11.88
N TYR A 147 1.29 5.58 -11.07
CA TYR A 147 1.17 4.14 -11.16
C TYR A 147 -0.24 3.69 -10.75
N PRO A 148 -0.79 2.62 -11.36
CA PRO A 148 -2.01 2.02 -10.86
C PRO A 148 -1.87 1.63 -9.39
N CYS A 149 -2.88 2.01 -8.61
CA CYS A 149 -2.98 1.70 -7.19
C CYS A 149 -3.85 0.46 -7.01
N LEU A 150 -3.40 -0.46 -6.16
CA LEU A 150 -4.15 -1.64 -5.76
C LEU A 150 -4.60 -1.45 -4.31
N ILE A 151 -5.90 -1.53 -4.05
CA ILE A 151 -6.45 -1.51 -2.68
C ILE A 151 -6.99 -2.89 -2.36
N MET A 152 -6.34 -3.61 -1.45
CA MET A 152 -6.89 -4.82 -0.86
C MET A 152 -7.92 -4.45 0.19
N LYS A 153 -9.16 -4.93 0.01
CA LYS A 153 -10.15 -5.03 1.07
C LYS A 153 -9.88 -6.30 1.85
N VAL A 154 -9.42 -6.17 3.09
CA VAL A 154 -9.10 -7.30 3.95
C VAL A 154 -10.41 -7.96 4.42
N GLU A 155 -10.54 -9.25 4.13
CA GLU A 155 -11.70 -10.09 4.45
C GLU A 155 -11.38 -11.05 5.59
N GLU A 156 -10.17 -11.61 5.61
CA GLU A 156 -9.71 -12.57 6.63
C GLU A 156 -8.25 -12.30 7.00
N VAL A 157 -7.90 -12.57 8.25
CA VAL A 157 -6.53 -12.46 8.74
C VAL A 157 -6.17 -13.72 9.53
N TYR A 158 -5.02 -14.30 9.23
CA TYR A 158 -4.50 -15.49 9.88
C TYR A 158 -3.13 -15.21 10.51
N ASP A 159 -2.95 -15.65 11.75
CA ASP A 159 -1.65 -15.74 12.40
C ASP A 159 -1.03 -17.10 12.12
N ASN A 160 -0.01 -17.09 11.27
CA ASN A 160 0.79 -18.25 10.89
C ASN A 160 2.13 -18.27 11.60
N SER A 161 2.30 -17.44 12.62
CA SER A 161 3.53 -17.39 13.40
C SER A 161 3.78 -18.73 14.09
N SER A 162 5.05 -19.07 14.30
CA SER A 162 5.41 -20.31 14.97
C SER A 162 5.04 -20.24 16.46
N GLY A 163 4.10 -21.07 16.91
CA GLY A 163 3.79 -21.23 18.33
C GLY A 163 2.33 -21.68 18.59
N PRO A 164 1.98 -22.03 19.83
CA PRO A 164 0.67 -22.63 20.16
C PRO A 164 -0.55 -21.75 19.85
N LYS A 165 -0.37 -20.43 19.72
CA LYS A 165 -1.42 -19.46 19.39
C LYS A 165 -1.37 -18.96 17.93
N GLY A 166 -0.40 -19.44 17.15
CA GLY A 166 -0.26 -19.14 15.72
C GLY A 166 -0.71 -20.33 14.88
N PHE A 167 0.05 -20.69 13.84
CA PHE A 167 -0.23 -21.82 12.94
C PHE A 167 -1.66 -21.86 12.36
N GLY A 168 -2.07 -20.82 11.62
CA GLY A 168 -3.36 -20.79 10.95
C GLY A 168 -4.50 -20.29 11.84
N THR A 169 -4.19 -19.62 12.94
CA THR A 169 -5.20 -19.07 13.84
C THR A 169 -5.85 -17.87 13.19
N ARG A 170 -7.16 -17.94 12.92
CA ARG A 170 -7.93 -16.84 12.35
C ARG A 170 -8.16 -15.73 13.38
N LEU A 171 -7.80 -14.49 13.02
CA LEU A 171 -7.94 -13.29 13.84
C LEU A 171 -9.16 -12.43 13.44
N LEU A 172 -9.52 -12.45 12.16
CA LEU A 172 -10.66 -11.74 11.56
C LEU A 172 -11.31 -12.66 10.52
#